data_AF-K8NU21-F1
#
_entry.id   AF-K8NU21-F1
#
_cell.length_a   1.000
_cell.length_b   1.000
_cell.length_c   1.000
_cell.angle_alpha   90.00
_cell.angle_beta   90.00
_cell.angle_gamma   90.00
#
_symmetry.space_group_name_H-M   'P 1'
#
loop_
_entity.id
_entity.type
_entity.pdbx_description
1 polymer ?
#
loop_
_entity_poly.entity_id
_entity_poly.type
_entity_poly.pdbx_seq_one_letter_code
_entity_poly.pdbx_strand_id
1 'polypeptide(L)'
;MSNFINPDAIAYVIKSIYRDHVGSNEAALNQAIVDNVFAVTMKFESVYFDPNESKRDPANYLTKYRDWFTRLVIEACGNNMRRKRYQQPVSVSYVDFPGSKGMMSAREASEFLKFGLLHVHAVVALRPEGQAFRRPLLVAGSAHQLRRFGEVKVEPFDPGKGSLETMIQYCSKGAKLIGSQHRSNCYELLPR
;
A
#
# COMPACT_ATOMS: atom_id res chain seq x y z
N MET A 1 -20.11 -16.37 0.97
CA MET A 1 -18.72 -16.55 0.50
C MET A 1 -17.98 -15.25 0.75
N SER A 2 -16.95 -15.28 1.59
CA SER A 2 -16.24 -14.07 2.03
C SER A 2 -15.30 -13.60 0.90
N ASN A 3 -15.48 -12.37 0.44
CA ASN A 3 -14.49 -11.63 -0.36
C ASN A 3 -13.28 -11.32 0.54
N PHE A 4 -12.54 -12.35 0.92
CA PHE A 4 -11.37 -12.24 1.79
C PHE A 4 -10.27 -11.49 1.06
N ILE A 5 -9.64 -10.55 1.77
CA ILE A 5 -8.24 -10.19 1.55
C ILE A 5 -7.47 -11.50 1.71
N ASN A 6 -7.15 -12.17 0.60
CA ASN A 6 -6.38 -13.39 0.58
C ASN A 6 -4.91 -13.01 0.38
N PRO A 7 -4.08 -13.03 1.45
CA PRO A 7 -2.68 -12.64 1.37
C PRO A 7 -1.90 -13.53 0.39
N ASP A 8 -2.28 -14.80 0.27
CA ASP A 8 -1.63 -15.76 -0.62
C ASP A 8 -1.90 -15.41 -2.08
N ALA A 9 -3.15 -15.02 -2.42
CA ALA A 9 -3.50 -14.59 -3.77
C ALA A 9 -2.76 -13.30 -4.17
N ILE A 10 -2.61 -12.37 -3.22
CA ILE A 10 -1.90 -11.10 -3.46
C ILE A 10 -0.39 -11.35 -3.60
N ALA A 11 0.18 -12.17 -2.71
CA ALA A 11 1.58 -12.57 -2.81
C ALA A 11 1.85 -13.31 -4.11
N TYR A 12 0.91 -14.16 -4.56
CA TYR A 12 0.99 -14.83 -5.87
C TYR A 12 1.04 -13.82 -7.02
N VAL A 13 0.18 -12.80 -7.02
CA VAL A 13 0.20 -11.73 -8.05
C VAL A 13 1.53 -10.97 -8.03
N ILE A 14 2.04 -10.60 -6.86
CA ILE A 14 3.34 -9.92 -6.75
C ILE A 14 4.47 -10.83 -7.28
N LYS A 15 4.51 -12.09 -6.84
CA LYS A 15 5.51 -13.09 -7.27
C LYS A 15 5.43 -13.36 -8.77
N SER A 16 4.24 -13.44 -9.37
CA SER A 16 4.09 -13.69 -10.81
C SER A 16 4.67 -12.57 -11.64
N ILE A 17 4.50 -11.33 -11.20
CA ILE A 17 5.04 -10.16 -11.90
C ILE A 17 6.57 -10.20 -11.95
N TYR A 18 7.23 -10.54 -10.84
CA TYR A 18 8.70 -10.65 -10.83
C TYR A 18 9.19 -11.88 -11.59
N ARG A 19 8.44 -12.99 -11.57
CA ARG A 19 8.76 -14.21 -12.32
C ARG A 19 8.79 -13.96 -13.83
N ASP A 20 7.87 -13.16 -14.34
CA ASP A 20 7.87 -12.73 -15.75
C ASP A 20 9.13 -11.95 -16.14
N HIS A 21 9.81 -11.35 -15.15
CA HIS A 21 10.99 -10.51 -15.38
C HIS A 21 12.33 -11.24 -15.15
N VAL A 22 12.49 -11.98 -14.05
CA VAL A 22 13.76 -12.68 -13.72
C VAL A 22 13.76 -14.17 -14.07
N GLY A 23 12.64 -14.69 -14.58
CA GLY A 23 12.46 -16.11 -14.92
C GLY A 23 12.17 -16.99 -13.70
N SER A 24 12.33 -18.30 -13.87
CA SER A 24 11.94 -19.32 -12.88
C SER A 24 12.99 -19.61 -11.80
N ASN A 25 14.11 -18.88 -11.75
CA ASN A 25 15.11 -19.06 -10.71
C ASN A 25 14.59 -18.50 -9.38
N GLU A 26 14.36 -19.37 -8.40
CA GLU A 26 13.79 -19.02 -7.11
C GLU A 26 14.67 -18.06 -6.29
N ALA A 27 15.99 -18.23 -6.33
CA ALA A 27 16.91 -17.32 -5.64
C ALA A 27 16.88 -15.91 -6.25
N ALA A 28 16.86 -15.82 -7.58
CA ALA A 28 16.74 -14.55 -8.29
C ALA A 28 15.38 -13.88 -8.04
N LEU A 29 14.30 -14.66 -8.00
CA LEU A 29 12.95 -14.18 -7.67
C LEU A 29 12.88 -13.64 -6.25
N ASN A 30 13.40 -14.38 -5.27
CA ASN A 30 13.41 -13.96 -3.88
C ASN A 30 14.24 -12.68 -3.69
N GLN A 31 15.40 -12.59 -4.34
CA GLN A 31 16.22 -11.38 -4.30
C GLN A 31 15.51 -10.19 -4.95
N ALA A 32 14.83 -10.39 -6.09
CA ALA A 32 14.04 -9.34 -6.73
C ALA A 32 12.91 -8.81 -5.83
N ILE A 33 12.26 -9.69 -5.06
CA ILE A 33 11.22 -9.30 -4.09
C ILE A 33 11.85 -8.48 -2.95
N VAL A 34 12.95 -8.94 -2.37
CA VAL A 34 13.68 -8.21 -1.31
C VAL A 34 14.10 -6.82 -1.76
N ASP A 35 14.55 -6.70 -3.01
CA ASP A 35 15.07 -5.43 -3.50
C ASP A 35 13.98 -4.41 -3.86
N ASN A 36 12.76 -4.86 -4.15
CA ASN A 36 11.75 -4.06 -4.83
C ASN A 36 10.35 -4.05 -4.19
N VAL A 37 10.14 -4.76 -3.07
CA VAL A 37 8.89 -4.74 -2.31
C VAL A 37 9.05 -3.96 -1.01
N PHE A 38 8.07 -3.09 -0.72
CA PHE A 38 8.10 -2.18 0.42
C PHE A 38 6.75 -2.14 1.15
N ALA A 39 6.79 -1.97 2.47
CA ALA A 39 5.65 -1.58 3.28
C ALA A 39 5.65 -0.07 3.39
N VAL A 40 4.50 0.54 3.12
CA VAL A 40 4.30 1.98 3.23
C VAL A 40 3.23 2.24 4.28
N THR A 41 3.51 3.14 5.21
CA THR A 41 2.53 3.67 6.17
C THR A 41 2.36 5.16 5.93
N MET A 42 1.14 5.62 5.68
CA MET A 42 0.81 7.02 5.47
C MET A 42 -0.25 7.48 6.46
N LYS A 43 0.13 8.39 7.36
CA LYS A 43 -0.78 9.12 8.24
C LYS A 43 -1.09 10.48 7.63
N PHE A 44 -2.32 10.93 7.80
CA PHE A 44 -2.83 12.13 7.17
C PHE A 44 -2.97 13.25 8.19
N GLU A 45 -2.61 14.48 7.83
CA GLU A 45 -2.98 15.63 8.67
C GLU A 45 -4.43 16.01 8.38
N SER A 46 -5.18 16.29 9.44
CA SER A 46 -6.63 16.51 9.36
C SER A 46 -7.03 17.75 8.54
N VAL A 47 -6.08 18.64 8.23
CA VAL A 47 -6.26 19.89 7.47
C VAL A 47 -6.32 19.68 5.95
N TYR A 48 -5.99 18.49 5.43
CA TYR A 48 -5.97 18.21 3.98
C TYR A 48 -7.19 17.41 3.47
N PHE A 49 -8.21 17.28 4.31
CA PHE A 49 -9.53 16.80 3.89
C PHE A 49 -10.34 17.99 3.40
N ASP A 50 -11.03 17.82 2.28
CA ASP A 50 -12.01 18.82 1.82
C ASP A 50 -13.05 19.01 2.93
N PRO A 51 -13.54 20.23 3.20
CA PRO A 51 -14.63 20.45 4.15
C PRO A 51 -15.86 19.57 3.91
N ASN A 52 -16.09 19.13 2.68
CA ASN A 52 -17.19 18.24 2.28
C ASN A 52 -16.82 16.74 2.37
N GLU A 53 -15.55 16.38 2.54
CA GLU A 53 -15.11 15.00 2.71
C GLU A 53 -15.32 14.55 4.16
N SER A 54 -16.07 13.46 4.34
CA SER A 54 -16.19 12.83 5.65
C SER A 54 -14.87 12.18 6.06
N LYS A 55 -14.28 12.67 7.15
CA LYS A 55 -13.12 12.02 7.80
C LYS A 55 -13.45 10.63 8.34
N ARG A 56 -14.73 10.24 8.37
CA ARG A 56 -15.21 8.93 8.79
C ARG A 56 -15.25 7.91 7.66
N ASP A 57 -15.15 8.36 6.41
CA ASP A 57 -15.21 7.49 5.24
C ASP A 57 -13.80 6.99 4.89
N PRO A 58 -13.53 5.68 5.01
CA PRO A 58 -12.25 5.09 4.63
C PRO A 58 -11.86 5.35 3.16
N ALA A 59 -12.85 5.49 2.27
CA ALA A 59 -12.61 5.71 0.85
C ALA A 59 -11.80 6.99 0.60
N ASN A 60 -12.05 8.06 1.36
CA ASN A 60 -11.34 9.33 1.21
C ASN A 60 -9.83 9.19 1.48
N TYR A 61 -9.44 8.34 2.43
CA TYR A 61 -8.04 8.08 2.74
C TYR A 61 -7.37 7.29 1.62
N LEU A 62 -8.05 6.27 1.09
CA LEU A 62 -7.57 5.50 -0.05
C LEU A 62 -7.45 6.35 -1.31
N THR A 63 -8.41 7.23 -1.60
CA THR A 63 -8.34 8.15 -2.75
C THR A 63 -7.12 9.05 -2.66
N LYS A 64 -6.86 9.65 -1.50
CA LYS A 64 -5.68 10.51 -1.29
C LYS A 64 -4.37 9.71 -1.43
N TYR A 65 -4.33 8.49 -0.90
CA TYR A 65 -3.18 7.58 -1.09
C TYR A 65 -2.97 7.26 -2.58
N ARG A 66 -4.05 6.89 -3.29
CA ARG A 66 -4.04 6.57 -4.71
C ARG A 66 -3.53 7.74 -5.55
N ASP A 67 -3.99 8.95 -5.28
CA ASP A 67 -3.56 10.15 -5.99
C ASP A 67 -2.06 10.38 -5.81
N TRP A 68 -1.55 10.21 -4.59
CA TRP A 68 -0.12 10.26 -4.32
C TRP A 68 0.65 9.17 -5.05
N PHE A 69 0.22 7.91 -4.93
CA PHE A 69 0.89 6.78 -5.57
C PHE A 69 0.90 6.97 -7.09
N THR A 70 -0.21 7.36 -7.70
CA THR A 70 -0.31 7.60 -9.14
C THR A 70 0.65 8.71 -9.59
N ARG A 71 0.76 9.81 -8.83
CA ARG A 71 1.72 10.89 -9.13
C ARG A 71 3.17 10.41 -9.03
N LEU A 72 3.51 9.72 -7.95
CA LEU A 72 4.83 9.11 -7.76
C LEU A 72 5.20 8.22 -8.96
N VAL A 73 4.26 7.38 -9.40
CA VAL A 73 4.45 6.48 -10.52
C VAL A 73 4.63 7.24 -11.84
N ILE A 74 3.85 8.29 -12.09
CA ILE A 74 4.01 9.14 -13.29
C ILE A 74 5.35 9.86 -13.27
N GLU A 75 5.79 10.38 -12.12
CA GLU A 75 7.08 11.06 -11.98
C GLU A 75 8.25 10.09 -12.22
N ALA A 76 8.15 8.88 -11.68
CA ALA A 76 9.20 7.88 -11.78
C ALA A 76 9.26 7.19 -13.16
N CYS A 77 8.13 6.93 -13.80
CA CYS A 77 8.03 6.19 -15.07
C CYS A 77 7.78 7.09 -16.30
N GLY A 78 7.45 8.37 -16.11
CA GLY A 78 7.01 9.28 -17.15
C GLY A 78 5.66 8.89 -17.79
N ASN A 79 5.34 9.54 -18.91
CA ASN A 79 4.09 9.34 -19.66
C ASN A 79 3.97 7.95 -20.35
N ASN A 80 5.00 7.10 -20.26
CA ASN A 80 5.02 5.77 -20.89
C ASN A 80 4.19 4.71 -20.13
N MET A 81 3.65 5.04 -18.96
CA MET A 81 2.73 4.19 -18.18
C MET A 81 1.51 3.70 -18.97
N ARG A 82 1.06 4.41 -20.01
CA ARG A 82 -0.10 4.02 -20.83
C ARG A 82 0.20 2.99 -21.93
N ARG A 83 1.47 2.60 -22.12
CA ARG A 83 1.83 1.57 -23.10
C ARG A 83 1.54 0.19 -22.48
N LYS A 84 0.76 -0.64 -23.18
CA LYS A 84 0.20 -1.96 -22.81
C LYS A 84 1.15 -3.03 -22.20
N ARG A 85 2.40 -2.72 -21.87
CA ARG A 85 3.45 -3.71 -21.52
C ARG A 85 4.04 -3.59 -20.11
N TYR A 86 3.56 -2.71 -19.25
CA TYR A 86 4.15 -2.57 -17.90
C TYR A 86 3.22 -3.14 -16.83
N GLN A 87 3.54 -4.33 -16.33
CA GLN A 87 2.85 -5.00 -15.22
C GLN A 87 3.15 -4.38 -13.83
N GLN A 88 3.96 -3.30 -13.78
CA GLN A 88 4.43 -2.61 -12.58
C GLN A 88 4.57 -1.12 -12.86
N PRO A 89 4.48 -0.26 -11.82
CA PRO A 89 4.40 -0.56 -10.38
C PRO A 89 3.00 -0.89 -9.86
N VAL A 90 2.94 -1.79 -8.86
CA VAL A 90 1.70 -2.22 -8.21
C VAL A 90 1.72 -1.79 -6.75
N SER A 91 0.58 -1.33 -6.24
CA SER A 91 0.39 -1.08 -4.82
C SER A 91 -0.91 -1.73 -4.35
N VAL A 92 -0.84 -2.32 -3.17
CA VAL A 92 -1.99 -2.91 -2.47
C VAL A 92 -2.18 -2.15 -1.17
N SER A 93 -3.19 -1.29 -1.10
CA SER A 93 -3.40 -0.39 0.05
C SER A 93 -4.61 -0.78 0.91
N TYR A 94 -4.46 -0.57 2.20
CA TYR A 94 -5.40 -0.89 3.26
C TYR A 94 -5.62 0.28 4.19
N VAL A 95 -6.87 0.43 4.64
CA VAL A 95 -7.18 1.34 5.75
C VAL A 95 -6.74 0.68 7.05
N ASP A 96 -6.11 1.49 7.88
CA ASP A 96 -5.68 1.10 9.21
C ASP A 96 -5.82 2.27 10.20
N PHE A 97 -5.59 2.02 11.49
CA PHE A 97 -5.79 3.00 12.55
C PHE A 97 -4.89 2.69 13.77
N PRO A 98 -4.60 3.67 14.63
CA PRO A 98 -3.80 3.45 15.83
C PRO A 98 -4.35 2.31 16.70
N GLY A 99 -3.49 1.39 17.13
CA GLY A 99 -3.87 0.29 18.01
C GLY A 99 -4.51 -0.93 17.34
N SER A 100 -4.76 -0.91 16.03
CA SER A 100 -5.25 -2.07 15.24
C SER A 100 -4.37 -3.32 15.35
N LYS A 101 -3.12 -3.14 15.80
CA LYS A 101 -2.12 -4.20 15.98
C LYS A 101 -2.20 -4.87 17.35
N GLY A 102 -2.95 -4.32 18.31
CA GLY A 102 -3.16 -4.84 19.66
C GLY A 102 -4.41 -5.73 19.78
N MET A 103 -4.80 -6.06 21.01
CA MET A 103 -6.03 -6.83 21.33
C MET A 103 -7.31 -5.98 21.20
N MET A 104 -7.43 -5.23 20.11
CA MET A 104 -8.57 -4.34 19.90
C MET A 104 -9.77 -5.11 19.34
N SER A 105 -10.95 -4.91 19.93
CA SER A 105 -12.21 -5.46 19.45
C SER A 105 -12.73 -4.71 18.22
N ALA A 106 -13.60 -5.36 17.43
CA ALA A 106 -14.27 -4.70 16.29
C ALA A 106 -15.10 -3.48 16.71
N ARG A 107 -15.65 -3.49 17.93
CA ARG A 107 -16.39 -2.35 18.50
C ARG A 107 -15.47 -1.15 18.71
N GLU A 108 -14.30 -1.37 19.31
CA GLU A 108 -13.30 -0.31 19.50
C GLU A 108 -12.77 0.20 18.15
N ALA A 109 -12.50 -0.71 17.20
CA ALA A 109 -12.12 -0.33 15.85
C ALA A 109 -13.16 0.56 15.16
N SER A 110 -14.45 0.33 15.40
CA SER A 110 -15.53 1.16 14.84
C SER A 110 -15.55 2.60 15.39
N GLU A 111 -15.03 2.82 16.60
CA GLU A 111 -14.91 4.17 17.16
C GLU A 111 -13.86 4.99 16.38
N PHE A 112 -12.78 4.37 15.91
CA PHE A 112 -11.77 5.06 15.09
C PHE A 112 -12.33 5.54 13.74
N LEU A 113 -13.32 4.83 13.17
CA LEU A 113 -14.07 5.31 12.01
C LEU A 113 -14.88 6.57 12.37
N LYS A 114 -15.50 6.64 13.55
CA LYS A 114 -16.29 7.81 13.97
C LYS A 114 -15.43 9.05 14.22
N PHE A 115 -14.21 8.86 14.74
CA PHE A 115 -13.29 9.95 15.05
C PHE A 115 -12.39 10.35 13.87
N GLY A 116 -12.36 9.57 12.79
CA GLY A 116 -11.54 9.88 11.61
C GLY A 116 -10.04 9.87 11.91
N LEU A 117 -9.60 8.91 12.71
CA LEU A 117 -8.20 8.70 13.06
C LEU A 117 -7.59 7.58 12.21
N LEU A 118 -7.88 7.60 10.91
CA LEU A 118 -7.47 6.56 9.98
C LEU A 118 -6.11 6.90 9.33
N HIS A 119 -5.40 5.86 8.93
CA HIS A 119 -4.18 5.93 8.13
C HIS A 119 -4.21 4.83 7.07
N VAL A 120 -3.25 4.86 6.15
CA VAL A 120 -3.13 3.84 5.10
C VAL A 120 -1.86 3.02 5.32
N HIS A 121 -2.00 1.70 5.26
CA HIS A 121 -0.89 0.77 5.09
C HIS A 121 -0.92 0.18 3.69
N ALA A 122 0.21 0.07 3.02
CA ALA A 122 0.26 -0.51 1.70
C ALA A 122 1.47 -1.41 1.51
N VAL A 123 1.32 -2.42 0.66
CA VAL A 123 2.43 -3.18 0.08
C VAL A 123 2.65 -2.67 -1.33
N VAL A 124 3.86 -2.20 -1.62
CA VAL A 124 4.25 -1.61 -2.90
C VAL A 124 5.29 -2.52 -3.56
N ALA A 125 5.11 -2.84 -4.83
CA ALA A 125 6.01 -3.65 -5.64
C ALA A 125 6.43 -2.89 -6.91
N LEU A 126 7.74 -2.75 -7.12
CA LEU A 126 8.34 -1.91 -8.16
C LEU A 126 9.21 -2.71 -9.13
N ARG A 127 9.56 -2.10 -10.28
CA ARG A 127 10.39 -2.75 -11.30
C ARG A 127 11.89 -2.74 -10.94
N PRO A 128 12.61 -3.85 -11.16
CA PRO A 128 14.05 -3.96 -10.90
C PRO A 128 14.98 -3.39 -11.97
N GLU A 129 14.50 -2.91 -13.13
CA GLU A 129 15.37 -2.47 -14.23
C GLU A 129 15.71 -0.97 -14.18
N GLY A 130 16.98 -0.65 -13.90
CA GLY A 130 17.77 0.43 -14.52
C GLY A 130 17.39 1.89 -14.22
N GLN A 131 16.19 2.19 -13.76
CA GLN A 131 15.80 3.49 -13.22
C GLN A 131 15.49 3.29 -11.74
N ALA A 132 16.35 3.88 -10.92
CA ALA A 132 16.37 3.69 -9.48
C ALA A 132 15.09 4.20 -8.81
N PHE A 133 14.00 3.43 -8.82
CA PHE A 133 12.80 3.66 -8.01
C PHE A 133 13.14 3.80 -6.51
N ARG A 134 14.24 3.17 -6.08
CA ARG A 134 14.82 3.35 -4.74
C ARG A 134 15.08 4.81 -4.40
N ARG A 135 15.54 5.66 -5.34
CA ARG A 135 15.86 7.06 -5.00
C ARG A 135 14.61 7.94 -4.82
N PRO A 136 13.61 7.95 -5.71
CA PRO A 136 12.39 8.77 -5.52
C PRO A 136 11.47 8.31 -4.39
N LEU A 137 11.48 7.01 -4.02
CA LEU A 137 10.74 6.52 -2.86
C LEU A 137 11.47 6.73 -1.53
N LEU A 138 12.79 6.59 -1.49
CA LEU A 138 13.60 6.68 -0.26
C LEU A 138 14.14 8.11 0.00
N VAL A 139 14.27 8.93 -1.04
CA VAL A 139 14.60 10.36 -0.95
C VAL A 139 13.31 11.12 -1.21
N ALA A 140 12.72 11.67 -0.16
CA ALA A 140 11.62 12.64 -0.22
C ALA A 140 11.67 13.53 -1.48
N GLY A 141 10.67 13.39 -2.37
CA GLY A 141 10.84 13.82 -3.77
C GLY A 141 10.15 15.09 -4.21
N SER A 142 9.00 15.42 -3.63
CA SER A 142 8.64 16.82 -3.50
C SER A 142 8.20 17.00 -2.06
N ALA A 143 8.98 17.77 -1.31
CA ALA A 143 8.58 18.23 0.02
C ALA A 143 7.20 18.91 -0.02
N HIS A 144 6.72 19.35 -1.18
CA HIS A 144 5.36 19.84 -1.39
C HIS A 144 4.27 18.76 -1.45
N GLN A 145 4.52 17.57 -2.01
CA GLN A 145 3.49 16.51 -2.05
C GLN A 145 3.36 15.80 -0.70
N LEU A 146 4.48 15.64 0.02
CA LEU A 146 4.48 15.00 1.33
C LEU A 146 3.89 15.87 2.44
N ARG A 147 3.83 17.21 2.26
CA ARG A 147 3.16 18.13 3.21
C ARG A 147 1.72 17.74 3.52
N ARG A 148 1.04 17.05 2.59
CA ARG A 148 -0.35 16.61 2.77
C ARG A 148 -0.51 15.42 3.72
N PHE A 149 0.60 14.79 4.08
CA PHE A 149 0.66 13.62 4.96
C PHE A 149 1.44 14.01 6.22
N GLY A 150 0.90 13.70 7.39
CA GLY A 150 1.56 14.03 8.66
C GLY A 150 2.79 13.17 8.89
N GLU A 151 2.73 11.90 8.51
CA GLU A 151 3.85 10.97 8.65
C GLU A 151 3.81 9.94 7.53
N VAL A 152 4.92 9.76 6.82
CA VAL A 152 5.10 8.69 5.82
C VAL A 152 6.30 7.84 6.22
N LYS A 153 6.08 6.53 6.37
CA LYS A 153 7.13 5.55 6.60
C LYS A 153 7.19 4.58 5.45
N VAL A 154 8.41 4.25 5.03
CA VAL A 154 8.69 3.24 4.01
C VAL A 154 9.69 2.26 4.58
N GLU A 155 9.32 0.98 4.61
CA GLU A 155 10.13 -0.09 5.14
C GLU A 155 10.34 -1.14 4.02
N PRO A 156 11.58 -1.51 3.68
CA PRO A 156 11.81 -2.57 2.70
C PRO A 156 11.31 -3.92 3.24
N PHE A 157 10.93 -4.82 2.33
CA PHE A 157 10.64 -6.20 2.69
C PHE A 157 11.90 -6.87 3.27
N ASP A 158 11.71 -7.49 4.43
CA ASP A 158 12.76 -8.18 5.17
C ASP A 158 12.33 -9.63 5.43
N PRO A 159 12.92 -10.62 4.74
CA PRO A 159 12.56 -12.02 4.92
C PRO A 159 12.91 -12.53 6.32
N GLY A 160 13.81 -11.87 7.05
CA GLY A 160 14.12 -12.18 8.45
C GLY A 160 12.98 -11.81 9.42
N LYS A 161 12.05 -10.93 9.01
CA LYS A 161 10.86 -10.56 9.80
C LYS A 161 9.60 -11.37 9.45
N GLY A 162 9.65 -12.17 8.40
CA GLY A 162 8.55 -13.04 7.98
C GLY A 162 8.37 -13.10 6.46
N SER A 163 7.37 -13.84 6.02
CA SER A 163 7.06 -14.00 4.60
C SER A 163 6.36 -12.77 4.00
N LEU A 164 6.31 -12.69 2.67
CA LEU A 164 5.54 -11.66 1.96
C LEU A 164 4.05 -11.68 2.35
N GLU A 165 3.49 -12.88 2.51
CA GLU A 165 2.12 -13.09 2.97
C GLU A 165 1.93 -12.52 4.37
N THR A 166 2.91 -12.69 5.26
CA THR A 166 2.90 -12.14 6.62
C THR A 166 2.90 -10.61 6.61
N MET A 167 3.68 -9.99 5.72
CA MET A 167 3.70 -8.55 5.50
C MET A 167 2.36 -8.03 4.95
N ILE A 168 1.75 -8.72 4.00
CA ILE A 168 0.41 -8.39 3.47
C ILE A 168 -0.64 -8.52 4.58
N GLN A 169 -0.57 -9.60 5.37
CA GLN A 169 -1.45 -9.80 6.52
C GLN A 169 -1.30 -8.67 7.52
N TYR A 170 -0.07 -8.26 7.81
CA TYR A 170 0.22 -7.15 8.71
C TYR A 170 -0.43 -5.85 8.23
N CYS A 171 -0.27 -5.50 6.94
CA CYS A 171 -0.87 -4.30 6.36
C CYS A 171 -2.41 -4.34 6.41
N SER A 172 -3.00 -5.53 6.25
CA SER A 172 -4.45 -5.72 6.24
C SER A 172 -5.14 -5.77 7.61
N LYS A 173 -4.41 -5.68 8.74
CA LYS A 173 -4.98 -5.90 10.09
C LYS A 173 -6.14 -4.95 10.42
N GLY A 174 -5.96 -3.64 10.21
CA GLY A 174 -7.04 -2.66 10.43
C GLY A 174 -8.27 -2.92 9.57
N ALA A 175 -8.06 -3.14 8.27
CA ALA A 175 -9.13 -3.49 7.33
C ALA A 175 -9.92 -4.75 7.75
N LYS A 176 -9.27 -5.73 8.37
CA LYS A 176 -9.96 -6.92 8.90
C LYS A 176 -10.87 -6.60 10.09
N LEU A 177 -10.45 -5.68 10.97
CA LEU A 177 -11.16 -5.27 12.19
C LEU A 177 -12.36 -4.34 11.94
N ILE A 178 -12.30 -3.51 10.90
CA ILE A 178 -13.35 -2.55 10.49
C ILE A 178 -14.67 -3.25 10.07
N GLY A 179 -14.66 -4.56 9.84
CA GLY A 179 -15.86 -5.36 9.55
C GLY A 179 -16.24 -5.40 8.08
N SER A 180 -17.03 -6.39 7.69
CA SER A 180 -17.32 -6.74 6.28
C SER A 180 -17.98 -5.62 5.47
N GLN A 181 -18.83 -4.82 6.10
CA GLN A 181 -19.60 -3.74 5.47
C GLN A 181 -18.74 -2.58 4.92
N HIS A 182 -17.49 -2.46 5.38
CA HIS A 182 -16.58 -1.40 4.98
C HIS A 182 -15.34 -1.94 4.24
N ARG A 183 -15.20 -3.27 4.07
CA ARG A 183 -14.03 -3.90 3.47
C ARG A 183 -13.80 -3.54 2.01
N SER A 184 -14.87 -3.30 1.24
CA SER A 184 -14.76 -2.80 -0.15
C SER A 184 -14.06 -1.45 -0.23
N ASN A 185 -14.08 -0.69 0.86
CA ASN A 185 -13.47 0.64 0.96
C ASN A 185 -12.08 0.59 1.58
N CYS A 186 -11.54 -0.62 1.83
CA CYS A 186 -10.31 -0.83 2.58
C CYS A 186 -9.27 -1.64 1.77
N TYR A 187 -9.49 -1.92 0.48
CA TYR A 187 -8.56 -2.64 -0.37
C TYR A 187 -8.55 -2.00 -1.75
N GLU A 188 -7.39 -1.52 -2.17
CA GLU A 188 -7.21 -1.07 -3.56
C GLU A 188 -5.93 -1.66 -4.14
N LEU A 189 -6.09 -2.34 -5.28
CA LEU A 189 -4.99 -2.75 -6.15
C LEU A 189 -4.81 -1.64 -7.19
N LEU A 190 -3.74 -0.89 -7.05
CA LEU A 190 -3.38 0.22 -7.91
C LEU A 190 -2.62 -0.29 -9.16
N PRO A 191 -2.64 0.51 -10.24
CA PRO A 191 -2.87 0.02 -11.60
C PRO A 191 -1.86 -0.94 -12.22
N ARG A 192 -2.43 -1.63 -13.23
CA ARG A 192 -1.84 -2.14 -14.48
C ARG A 192 -1.90 -1.06 -15.56
#